data_AF-A0A849R665-F1
#
_entry.id   AF-A0A849R665-F1
#
_cell.length_a   1.000
_cell.length_b   1.000
_cell.length_c   1.000
_cell.angle_alpha   90.00
_cell.angle_beta   90.00
_cell.angle_gamma   90.00
#
_symmetry.space_group_name_H-M   'P 1'
#
loop_
_entity.id
_entity.type
_entity.pdbx_description
1 polymer ?
#
loop_
_entity_poly.entity_id
_entity_poly.type
_entity_poly.pdbx_seq_one_letter_code
_entity_poly.pdbx_strand_id
1 'polypeptide(L)' 'MFKGLFPPKIFPKGITLWLDLGFTGVDKDYPNASVMMPKKKPRGKELTDEEKANNN' A
#
# COMPACT_ATOMS: atom_id res chain seq x y z
N MET A 1 12.68 -7.26 -8.77
CA MET A 1 13.38 -5.95 -8.78
C MET A 1 13.48 -5.34 -7.38
N PHE A 2 12.47 -5.41 -6.50
CA PHE A 2 12.55 -4.89 -5.12
C PHE A 2 13.14 -5.86 -4.07
N LYS A 3 12.85 -7.17 -4.16
CA LYS A 3 13.27 -8.19 -3.17
C LYS A 3 14.78 -8.30 -2.94
N GLY A 4 15.59 -7.92 -3.93
CA GLY A 4 17.06 -7.94 -3.82
C GLY A 4 17.64 -6.73 -3.10
N LEU A 5 16.92 -5.61 -3.10
CA LEU A 5 17.32 -4.36 -2.45
C LEU A 5 16.73 -4.23 -1.05
N PHE A 6 15.52 -4.77 -0.85
CA PHE A 6 14.78 -4.71 0.40
C PHE A 6 14.36 -6.13 0.81
N PRO A 7 15.12 -6.80 1.69
CA PRO A 7 14.75 -8.13 2.14
C PRO A 7 13.48 -8.09 3.02
N PRO A 8 12.62 -9.13 3.00
CA PRO A 8 11.32 -9.13 3.71
C PRO A 8 11.37 -8.88 5.23
N LYS A 9 12.54 -9.02 5.86
CA LYS A 9 12.74 -8.83 7.29
C LYS A 9 13.19 -7.40 7.66
N ILE A 10 13.25 -6.48 6.70
CA ILE A 10 13.76 -5.13 6.94
C ILE A 10 12.76 -4.24 7.71
N PHE A 11 11.47 -4.52 7.58
CA PHE A 11 10.42 -3.75 8.23
C PHE A 11 10.15 -4.28 9.64
N PRO A 12 10.17 -3.43 10.67
CA PRO A 12 9.72 -3.80 12.01
C PRO A 12 8.28 -4.31 12.00
N LYS A 13 7.95 -5.19 12.95
CA LYS A 13 6.56 -5.64 13.13
C LYS A 13 5.69 -4.47 13.57
N GLY A 14 4.45 -4.44 13.09
CA GLY A 14 3.45 -3.46 13.52
C GLY A 14 3.56 -2.08 12.88
N ILE A 15 4.40 -1.92 11.85
CA ILE A 15 4.38 -0.71 11.03
C ILE A 15 3.40 -0.86 9.86
N THR A 16 2.83 0.26 9.43
CA THR A 16 2.03 0.35 8.22
C THR A 16 2.83 1.06 7.13
N LEU A 17 3.09 0.38 6.03
CA LEU A 17 3.70 0.95 4.83
C LEU A 17 2.62 1.67 4.03
N TRP A 18 2.72 2.99 3.95
CA TRP A 18 1.89 3.82 3.08
C TRP A 18 2.58 3.96 1.74
N LEU A 19 1.98 3.44 0.68
CA LEU A 19 2.61 3.30 -0.63
C LEU A 19 1.70 3.80 -1.74
N ASP A 20 2.31 4.23 -2.84
CA ASP A 20 1.59 4.55 -4.07
C ASP A 20 1.03 3.33 -4.78
N LEU A 21 0.04 3.57 -5.63
CA LEU A 21 -0.59 2.56 -6.50
C LEU A 21 0.40 1.83 -7.43
N GLY A 22 1.60 2.39 -7.67
CA GLY A 22 2.66 1.76 -8.45
C GLY A 22 3.33 0.57 -7.75
N PHE A 23 3.18 0.44 -6.42
CA PHE A 23 3.82 -0.59 -5.62
C PHE A 23 2.94 -1.84 -5.41
N THR A 24 2.23 -2.26 -6.45
CA THR A 24 1.36 -3.45 -6.38
C THR A 24 2.15 -4.72 -5.99
N GLY A 25 1.58 -5.56 -5.13
CA GLY A 25 2.18 -6.84 -4.72
C GLY A 25 3.09 -6.79 -3.50
N VAL A 26 3.29 -5.61 -2.88
CA VAL A 26 4.07 -5.47 -1.64
C VAL A 26 3.46 -6.26 -0.48
N ASP A 27 2.13 -6.33 -0.38
CA ASP A 27 1.42 -7.15 0.59
C ASP A 27 1.84 -8.63 0.55
N LYS A 28 2.07 -9.15 -0.67
CA LYS A 28 2.55 -10.52 -0.88
C LYS A 28 4.03 -10.68 -0.59
N ASP A 29 4.81 -9.66 -0.93
CA ASP A 29 6.26 -9.68 -0.78
C ASP A 29 6.71 -9.48 0.68
N TYR A 30 5.88 -8.82 1.49
CA TYR A 30 6.14 -8.49 2.89
C TYR A 30 4.93 -8.84 3.77
N PRO A 31 4.64 -10.15 3.98
CA PRO A 31 3.43 -10.60 4.67
C PRO A 31 3.35 -10.19 6.16
N ASN A 32 4.46 -9.72 6.73
CA ASN A 32 4.54 -9.25 8.12
C ASN A 32 4.34 -7.73 8.26
N ALA A 33 4.23 -7.00 7.15
CA ALA A 33 3.98 -5.57 7.14
C ALA A 33 2.50 -5.31 6.85
N SER A 34 1.91 -4.35 7.55
CA SER A 34 0.62 -3.80 7.13
C SER A 34 0.86 -2.86 5.94
N VAL A 35 0.03 -2.93 4.92
CA VAL A 35 0.16 -2.11 3.71
C VAL A 35 -1.10 -1.27 3.54
N MET A 36 -0.93 0.03 3.34
CA MET A 36 -1.98 0.98 2.99
C MET A 36 -1.64 1.60 1.65
N MET A 37 -2.60 1.63 0.73
CA MET A 37 -2.47 2.29 -0.57
C MET A 37 -3.71 3.15 -0.83
N PRO A 38 -3.55 4.31 -1.50
CA PRO A 38 -4.68 5.14 -1.84
C PRO A 38 -5.61 4.41 -2.83
N LYS A 39 -6.91 4.67 -2.72
CA LYS A 39 -7.88 4.11 -3.65
C LYS A 39 -7.89 4.88 -4.96
N LYS A 40 -7.71 4.14 -6.06
CA LYS A 40 -7.92 4.67 -7.41
C LYS A 40 -9.38 5.03 -7.61
N LYS A 41 -9.63 6.24 -8.12
CA LYS A 41 -10.97 6.67 -8.52
C LYS A 41 -11.56 5.71 -9.58
N PRO A 42 -12.73 5.11 -9.32
CA PRO A 42 -13.40 4.24 -10.28
C PRO A 42 -13.86 5.02 -11.53
N ARG A 43 -13.87 4.36 -12.70
CA ARG A 43 -14.25 5.01 -13.96
C ARG A 43 -15.72 5.43 -13.92
N GLY A 44 -16.00 6.70 -14.19
CA GLY A 44 -17.36 7.25 -14.23
C GLY A 44 -18.04 7.41 -12.87
N LYS A 45 -17.29 7.29 -11.76
CA LYS A 45 -17.81 7.42 -10.40
C LYS A 45 -16.85 8.27 -9.56
N GLU A 46 -17.37 8.83 -8.48
CA GLU A 46 -16.56 9.51 -7.46
C GLU A 46 -16.07 8.54 -6.39
N LEU A 47 -14.99 8.93 -5.71
CA LEU A 47 -14.63 8.33 -4.44
C LEU A 47 -15.67 8.74 -3.38
N THR A 48 -15.95 7.83 -2.47
CA THR A 48 -16.71 8.15 -1.24
C THR A 48 -15.91 9.14 -0.40
N ASP A 49 -16.57 9.86 0.51
CA ASP A 49 -15.88 10.81 1.38
C ASP A 49 -14.90 10.11 2.32
N GLU A 50 -15.19 8.89 2.73
CA GLU A 50 -14.25 8.03 3.47
C GLU A 50 -13.01 7.68 2.64
N GLU A 51 -13.18 7.33 1.35
CA GLU A 51 -12.05 7.04 0.47
C GLU A 51 -11.22 8.28 0.18
N LYS A 52 -11.84 9.47 0.08
CA LYS A 52 -11.10 10.73 -0.02
C LYS A 52 -10.31 11.01 1.25
N ALA A 53 -10.93 10.86 2.42
CA ALA A 53 -10.27 11.06 3.71
C ALA A 53 -9.10 10.09 3.92
N ASN A 54 -9.25 8.84 3.48
CA ASN A 54 -8.19 7.83 3.55
C ASN A 54 -7.07 8.05 2.52
N ASN A 55 -7.34 8.80 1.44
CA ASN A 55 -6.34 9.13 0.43
C ASN A 55 -5.47 10.35 0.76
N ASN A 56 -5.82 11.15 1.79
CA ASN A 56 -5.19 12.40 2.26
C ASN A 56 -4.27 13.12 1.25
#